data_AF-A0A7H0HAE8-F1
#
_entry.id   AF-A0A7H0HAE8-F1
#
_cell.length_a   1.000
_cell.length_b   1.000
_cell.length_c   1.000
_cell.angle_alpha   90.00
_cell.angle_beta   90.00
_cell.angle_gamma   90.00
#
_symmetry.space_group_name_H-M   'P 1'
#
loop_
_entity.id
_entity.type
_entity.pdbx_description
1 polymer ?
#
loop_
_entity_poly.entity_id
_entity_poly.type
_entity_poly.pdbx_seq_one_letter_code
_entity_poly.pdbx_strand_id
1 'polypeptide(L)'
;MFTDQPRQFIWRDRLLLVKEVQGRWNRAAPWWTGPRVRAARGEEIAAAEGDLLGEREIWRVEAGNGRQRGVYELARTVDSEDWVLQAVLD
;
A
#
# COMPACT_ATOMS: atom_id res chain seq x y z
N MET A 1 10.43 8.12 -18.77
CA MET A 1 9.21 7.89 -17.97
C MET A 1 9.55 6.81 -16.96
N PHE A 2 9.88 7.18 -15.72
CA PHE A 2 10.15 6.19 -14.68
C PHE A 2 8.80 5.63 -14.26
N THR A 3 8.52 4.40 -14.67
CA THR A 3 7.38 3.64 -14.20
C THR A 3 7.46 3.60 -12.68
N ASP A 4 6.51 4.18 -11.96
CA ASP A 4 6.40 4.21 -10.48
C ASP A 4 6.22 2.81 -9.83
N GLN A 5 6.66 1.77 -10.54
CA GLN A 5 6.54 0.38 -10.18
C GLN A 5 7.65 -0.03 -9.22
N PRO A 6 7.31 -0.75 -8.14
CA PRO A 6 8.31 -1.23 -7.20
C PRO A 6 9.17 -2.30 -7.89
N ARG A 7 10.50 -2.13 -7.84
CA ARG A 7 11.47 -3.08 -8.43
C ARG A 7 12.05 -4.05 -7.41
N GLN A 8 12.13 -3.63 -6.16
CA GLN A 8 12.65 -4.44 -5.04
C GLN A 8 12.15 -3.86 -3.72
N PHE A 9 12.06 -4.69 -2.69
CA PHE A 9 11.69 -4.27 -1.34
C PHE A 9 12.32 -5.20 -0.29
N ILE A 10 12.39 -4.74 0.96
CA ILE A 10 12.87 -5.54 2.09
C ILE A 10 11.68 -6.20 2.80
N TRP A 11 11.79 -7.50 3.07
CA TRP A 11 10.84 -8.25 3.88
C TRP A 11 11.58 -9.23 4.79
N ARG A 12 11.27 -9.20 6.11
CA ARG A 12 11.91 -10.05 7.12
C ARG A 12 13.45 -10.03 7.03
N ASP A 13 14.02 -8.82 6.94
CA ASP A 13 15.46 -8.57 6.79
C ASP A 13 16.08 -9.15 5.49
N ARG A 14 15.25 -9.40 4.46
CA ARG A 14 15.68 -9.94 3.18
C ARG A 14 15.23 -9.07 2.03
N LEU A 15 16.14 -8.80 1.11
CA LEU A 15 15.81 -8.13 -0.16
C LEU A 15 15.09 -9.12 -1.08
N LEU A 16 13.89 -8.74 -1.51
CA LEU A 16 13.09 -9.42 -2.51
C LEU A 16 13.08 -8.58 -3.80
N LEU A 17 13.38 -9.24 -4.92
CA LEU A 17 13.31 -8.62 -6.24
C LEU A 17 11.94 -8.87 -6.83
N VAL A 18 11.27 -7.81 -7.29
CA VAL A 18 10.02 -7.93 -8.04
C VAL A 18 10.35 -8.55 -9.40
N LYS A 19 9.74 -9.69 -9.67
CA LYS A 19 9.89 -10.44 -10.92
C LYS A 19 8.81 -10.05 -11.92
N GLU A 20 7.59 -9.87 -11.42
CA GLU A 20 6.42 -9.52 -12.22
C GLU A 20 5.45 -8.71 -11.38
N VAL A 21 4.71 -7.81 -12.01
CA VAL A 21 3.59 -7.11 -11.37
C VAL A 21 2.31 -7.62 -11.97
N GLN A 22 1.53 -8.30 -11.13
CA GLN A 22 0.29 -8.95 -11.54
C GLN A 22 -0.86 -7.93 -11.68
N GLY A 23 -0.81 -6.84 -10.91
CA GLY A 23 -1.83 -5.81 -10.99
C GLY A 23 -1.51 -4.60 -10.14
N ARG A 24 -2.11 -3.47 -10.50
CA ARG A 24 -2.13 -2.26 -9.69
C ARG A 24 -3.54 -1.72 -9.64
N TRP A 25 -3.96 -1.22 -8.49
CA TRP A 25 -5.24 -0.53 -8.34
C TRP A 25 -5.14 0.54 -7.26
N ASN A 26 -5.89 1.63 -7.42
CA ASN A 26 -6.06 2.59 -6.35
C ASN A 26 -7.20 2.13 -5.43
N ARG A 27 -6.91 2.02 -4.13
CA ARG A 27 -7.94 1.95 -3.11
C ARG A 27 -8.18 3.37 -2.62
N ALA A 28 -9.19 4.01 -3.19
CA ALA A 28 -9.74 5.23 -2.60
C ALA A 28 -10.27 4.88 -1.20
N ALA A 29 -9.94 5.69 -0.20
CA ALA A 29 -10.60 5.59 1.09
C ALA A 29 -12.12 5.67 0.87
N PRO A 30 -12.94 4.86 1.58
CA PRO A 30 -14.37 4.92 1.37
C PRO A 30 -14.85 6.34 1.63
N TRP A 31 -15.60 6.94 0.70
CA TRP A 31 -16.08 8.32 0.76
C TRP A 31 -16.87 8.62 2.06
N TRP A 32 -17.46 7.60 2.69
CA TRP A 32 -18.15 7.70 4.00
C TRP A 32 -17.20 7.89 5.20
N THR A 33 -15.89 7.78 4.98
CA THR A 33 -14.86 7.89 6.04
C THR A 33 -14.26 9.29 6.11
N GLY A 34 -14.68 10.18 5.20
CA GLY A 34 -14.19 11.56 5.15
C GLY A 34 -14.50 12.33 6.43
N PRO A 35 -13.70 13.35 6.78
CA PRO A 35 -13.87 14.13 8.01
C PRO A 35 -15.30 14.67 8.16
N ARG A 36 -15.91 15.05 7.03
CA ARG A 36 -17.27 15.59 6.96
C ARG A 36 -18.36 14.57 7.33
N VAL A 37 -18.16 13.30 7.01
CA VAL A 37 -19.11 12.23 7.33
C VAL A 37 -18.93 11.74 8.77
N ARG A 38 -17.67 11.67 9.26
CA ARG A 38 -17.41 11.38 10.68
C ARG A 38 -17.89 12.49 11.61
N ALA A 39 -17.70 13.75 11.23
CA ALA A 39 -18.25 14.90 11.94
C ALA A 39 -19.79 14.87 11.96
N ALA A 40 -20.43 14.49 10.85
CA ALA A 40 -21.87 14.29 10.81
C ALA A 40 -22.37 13.10 11.67
N ARG A 41 -21.50 12.14 12.00
CA ARG A 41 -21.79 10.99 12.88
C ARG A 41 -21.50 11.28 14.37
N GLY A 42 -20.82 12.38 14.69
CA GLY A 42 -20.51 12.78 16.07
C GLY A 42 -19.38 11.98 16.73
N GLU A 43 -18.51 11.33 15.94
CA GLU A 43 -17.30 10.70 16.48
C GLU A 43 -16.26 11.77 16.83
N GLU A 44 -15.73 11.76 18.06
CA GLU A 44 -14.61 12.62 18.46
C GLU A 44 -13.42 12.34 17.55
N ILE A 45 -12.94 13.38 16.86
CA ILE A 45 -11.73 13.33 16.05
C ILE A 45 -10.55 13.32 17.02
N ALA A 46 -10.28 12.17 17.65
CA ALA A 46 -8.89 11.83 17.90
C ALA A 46 -8.22 11.93 16.54
N ALA A 47 -7.20 12.78 16.41
CA ALA A 47 -6.35 12.80 15.25
C ALA A 47 -5.69 11.41 15.16
N ALA A 48 -6.42 10.45 14.61
CA ALA A 48 -5.92 9.16 14.23
C ALA A 48 -4.74 9.48 13.34
N GLU A 49 -3.56 9.09 13.81
CA GLU A 49 -2.24 9.45 13.30
C GLU A 49 -2.26 9.67 11.79
N GLY A 50 -2.19 10.94 11.38
CA GLY A 50 -2.05 11.32 10.00
C GLY A 50 -3.26 11.05 9.13
N ASP A 51 -3.31 11.78 8.04
CA ASP A 51 -4.21 11.57 6.92
C ASP A 51 -3.88 10.24 6.19
N LEU A 52 -3.94 9.10 6.90
CA LEU A 52 -3.76 7.75 6.35
C LEU A 52 -4.90 7.35 5.40
N LEU A 53 -5.87 8.26 5.19
CA LEU A 53 -6.98 8.21 4.24
C LEU A 53 -6.64 8.82 2.87
N GLY A 54 -5.39 9.26 2.64
CA GLY A 54 -4.90 9.52 1.29
C GLY A 54 -5.18 8.32 0.39
N GLU A 55 -5.46 8.57 -0.89
CA GLU A 55 -5.65 7.50 -1.86
C GLU A 55 -4.46 6.53 -1.76
N ARG A 56 -4.69 5.22 -1.58
CA ARG A 56 -3.59 4.27 -1.48
C ARG A 56 -3.49 3.49 -2.77
N GLU A 57 -2.34 3.53 -3.42
CA GLU A 57 -2.07 2.70 -4.58
C GLU A 57 -1.56 1.33 -4.11
N ILE A 58 -2.31 0.28 -4.46
CA ILE A 58 -1.94 -1.09 -4.14
C ILE A 58 -1.32 -1.74 -5.37
N TRP A 59 -0.16 -2.33 -5.16
CA TRP A 59 0.63 -3.05 -6.14
C TRP A 59 0.73 -4.51 -5.75
N ARG A 60 0.12 -5.39 -6.54
CA ARG A 60 0.31 -6.82 -6.40
C ARG A 60 1.49 -7.25 -7.26
N VAL A 61 2.51 -7.76 -6.61
CA VAL A 61 3.78 -8.12 -7.22
C VAL A 61 4.19 -9.53 -6.86
N GLU A 62 4.69 -10.25 -7.83
CA GLU A 62 5.42 -11.47 -7.58
C GLU A 62 6.88 -11.13 -7.33
N ALA A 63 7.40 -11.52 -6.17
CA ALA A 63 8.77 -11.21 -5.77
C ALA A 63 9.49 -12.43 -5.20
N GLY A 64 10.82 -12.41 -5.31
CA GLY A 64 11.64 -13.50 -4.81
C GLY A 64 13.13 -13.18 -4.79
N ASN A 65 13.90 -13.98 -4.07
CA ASN A 65 15.36 -13.85 -3.97
C ASN A 65 16.12 -15.14 -4.26
N GLY A 66 15.53 -16.01 -5.10
CA GLY A 66 16.09 -17.29 -5.50
C GLY A 66 15.83 -18.44 -4.52
N ARG A 67 15.66 -18.14 -3.22
CA ARG A 67 15.26 -19.14 -2.19
C ARG A 67 13.78 -19.12 -1.85
N GLN A 68 13.16 -17.96 -1.96
CA GLN A 68 11.73 -17.74 -1.71
C GLN A 68 11.15 -16.99 -2.91
N ARG A 69 9.94 -17.37 -3.31
CA ARG A 69 9.12 -16.73 -4.35
C ARG A 69 7.69 -16.75 -3.85
N GLY A 70 7.01 -15.61 -3.94
CA GLY A 70 5.63 -15.48 -3.48
C GLY A 70 4.99 -14.22 -4.05
N VAL A 71 3.69 -14.08 -3.80
CA VAL A 71 2.92 -12.90 -4.20
C VAL A 71 2.77 -11.97 -3.00
N TYR A 72 3.05 -10.69 -3.22
CA TYR A 72 3.08 -9.66 -2.20
C TYR A 72 2.22 -8.48 -2.64
N GLU A 73 1.50 -7.88 -1.71
CA GLU A 73 0.77 -6.64 -1.93
C GLU A 73 1.49 -5.49 -1.21
N LEU A 74 1.97 -4.52 -1.99
CA LEU A 74 2.60 -3.31 -1.52
C LEU A 74 1.60 -2.16 -1.62
N ALA A 75 1.41 -1.41 -0.53
CA ALA A 75 0.61 -0.20 -0.53
C ALA A 75 1.54 1.02 -0.53
N ARG A 76 1.27 1.96 -1.42
CA ARG A 76 1.89 3.28 -1.44
C ARG A 76 0.83 4.33 -1.14
N THR A 77 1.12 5.26 -0.25
CA THR A 77 0.24 6.41 -0.02
C THR A 77 0.44 7.42 -1.15
N VAL A 78 -0.63 7.79 -1.87
CA VAL A 78 -0.58 8.90 -2.84
C VAL A 78 -0.25 10.16 -2.05
N ASP A 79 0.76 10.91 -2.49
CA ASP A 79 1.42 12.04 -1.78
C ASP A 79 2.48 11.67 -0.73
N SER A 80 2.83 10.40 -0.56
CA SER A 80 4.03 10.00 0.19
C SER A 80 4.86 8.97 -0.56
N GLU A 81 6.16 8.96 -0.32
CA GLU A 81 7.07 7.92 -0.82
C GLU A 81 7.09 6.68 0.09
N ASP A 82 6.18 6.64 1.07
CA ASP A 82 6.02 5.54 2.00
C ASP A 82 5.38 4.32 1.32
N TRP A 83 6.19 3.27 1.20
CA TRP A 83 5.76 1.94 0.79
C TRP A 83 5.65 1.05 2.02
N VAL A 84 4.50 0.42 2.18
CA VAL A 84 4.27 -0.56 3.23
C VAL A 84 3.84 -1.89 2.63
N LEU A 85 4.36 -2.98 3.19
CA LEU A 85 3.86 -4.31 2.84
C LEU A 85 2.49 -4.49 3.49
N GLN A 86 1.44 -4.60 2.66
CA GLN A 86 0.07 -4.76 3.13
C GLN A 86 -0.27 -6.22 3.40
N ALA A 87 0.11 -7.11 2.49
CA ALA A 87 -0.21 -8.53 2.58
C ALA A 87 0.85 -9.40 1.89
N VAL A 88 0.95 -10.64 2.38
CA VAL A 88 1.65 -11.75 1.72
C VAL A 88 0.58 -12.75 1.33
N LEU A 89 0.46 -13.04 0.04
CA LEU A 89 -0.56 -13.91 -0.55
C LEU A 89 -0.03 -15.31 -0.89
N ASP A 90 1.15 -15.67 -0.33
CA ASP A 90 1.80 -16.97 -0.46
C ASP A 90 0.92 -18.12 0.04
#